data_AF-A0A3C2AMP7-F1
#
_entry.id   AF-A0A3C2AMP7-F1
#
_cell.length_a   1.000
_cell.length_b   1.000
_cell.length_c   1.000
_cell.angle_alpha   90.00
_cell.angle_beta   90.00
_cell.angle_gamma   90.00
#
_symmetry.space_group_name_H-M   'P 1'
#
loop_
_entity.id
_entity.type
_entity.pdbx_description
1 polymer ?
#
loop_
_entity_poly.entity_id
_entity_poly.type
_entity_poly.pdbx_seq_one_letter_code
_entity_poly.pdbx_strand_id
1 'polypeptide(L)'
;MDLNQIARNKQNFATKKVGEDLVLVPMKDNVAEMNAMFTLNEVGSFVWDNLNEESTRELLSLAIAEEFEVDEATAKTDLEEFLLQIQDMMNG
;
A
#
# COMPACT_ATOMS: atom_id res chain seq x y z
N MET A 1 -4.13 -3.54 12.07
CA MET A 1 -3.10 -4.45 11.54
C MET A 1 -1.77 -3.71 11.58
N ASP A 2 -0.69 -4.38 11.96
CA ASP A 2 0.63 -3.75 12.09
C ASP A 2 1.31 -3.59 10.73
N LEU A 3 2.08 -2.51 10.53
CA LEU A 3 2.83 -2.26 9.29
C LEU A 3 3.71 -3.45 8.88
N ASN A 4 4.33 -4.08 9.89
CA ASN A 4 5.13 -5.29 9.72
C ASN A 4 4.34 -6.43 9.07
N GLN A 5 3.09 -6.63 9.48
CA GLN A 5 2.24 -7.68 8.93
C GLN A 5 1.89 -7.41 7.47
N ILE A 6 1.63 -6.14 7.12
CA ILE A 6 1.37 -5.72 5.74
C ILE A 6 2.62 -5.96 4.87
N ALA A 7 3.80 -5.55 5.37
CA ALA A 7 5.07 -5.75 4.67
C ALA A 7 5.37 -7.23 4.40
N ARG A 8 5.11 -8.12 5.38
CA ARG A 8 5.22 -9.57 5.18
C ARG A 8 4.22 -10.10 4.18
N ASN A 9 2.98 -9.60 4.21
CA ASN A 9 1.95 -10.05 3.28
C ASN A 9 2.21 -9.60 1.84
N LYS A 10 3.00 -8.53 1.62
CA LYS A 10 3.41 -8.02 0.30
C LYS A 10 3.94 -9.13 -0.63
N GLN A 11 4.65 -10.11 -0.09
CA GLN A 11 5.17 -11.26 -0.87
C GLN A 11 4.08 -12.15 -1.50
N ASN A 12 2.84 -12.05 -1.01
CA ASN A 12 1.69 -12.78 -1.53
C ASN A 12 0.93 -12.01 -2.62
N PHE A 13 1.42 -10.83 -3.01
CA PHE A 13 0.83 -9.98 -4.03
C PHE A 13 1.87 -9.70 -5.12
N ALA A 14 1.47 -9.90 -6.37
CA ALA A 14 2.23 -9.44 -7.52
C ALA A 14 1.85 -7.99 -7.82
N THR A 15 2.84 -7.15 -8.12
CA THR A 15 2.63 -5.79 -8.59
C THR A 15 2.68 -5.76 -10.12
N LYS A 16 1.74 -5.05 -10.74
CA LYS A 16 1.71 -4.83 -12.18
C LYS A 16 1.48 -3.34 -12.45
N LYS A 17 2.46 -2.67 -13.05
CA LYS A 17 2.31 -1.28 -13.46
C LYS A 17 1.43 -1.17 -14.71
N VAL A 18 0.42 -0.30 -14.68
CA VAL A 18 -0.50 -0.06 -15.79
C VAL A 18 -0.63 1.45 -15.98
N GLY A 19 0.14 2.02 -16.92
CA GLY A 19 0.24 3.47 -17.06
C GLY A 19 0.99 4.08 -15.87
N GLU A 20 0.34 5.01 -15.18
CA GLU A 20 0.86 5.69 -13.99
C GLU A 20 0.47 4.96 -12.70
N ASP A 21 -0.59 4.14 -12.74
CA ASP A 21 -1.09 3.40 -11.59
C ASP A 21 -0.37 2.05 -11.37
N LEU A 22 -0.37 1.62 -10.11
CA LEU A 22 0.13 0.30 -9.71
C LEU A 22 -1.03 -0.62 -9.37
N VAL A 23 -1.13 -1.75 -10.05
CA VAL A 23 -2.15 -2.77 -9.79
C VAL A 23 -1.56 -3.87 -8.91
N LEU A 24 -2.18 -4.15 -7.77
CA LEU A 24 -1.89 -5.30 -6.92
C LEU A 24 -2.76 -6.49 -7.32
N VAL A 25 -2.11 -7.63 -7.54
CA VAL A 25 -2.73 -8.89 -7.92
C VAL A 25 -2.43 -9.93 -6.83
N PRO A 26 -3.42 -10.38 -6.05
CA PRO A 26 -3.21 -11.42 -5.04
C PRO A 26 -2.82 -12.74 -5.72
N MET A 27 -1.78 -13.40 -5.19
CA MET A 27 -1.26 -14.65 -5.75
C MET A 27 -1.82 -15.93 -5.08
N LYS A 28 -2.76 -15.81 -4.12
CA LYS A 28 -3.32 -16.99 -3.44
C LYS A 28 -4.30 -17.77 -4.32
N ASP A 29 -4.23 -19.10 -4.25
CA ASP A 29 -5.00 -20.11 -5.00
C ASP A 29 -6.54 -20.12 -4.81
N ASN A 30 -7.12 -19.18 -4.06
CA ASN A 30 -8.57 -19.16 -3.87
C ASN A 30 -9.25 -18.41 -5.03
N VAL A 31 -9.62 -19.17 -6.05
CA VAL A 31 -10.25 -18.76 -7.32
C VAL A 31 -11.49 -17.88 -7.14
N ALA A 32 -12.10 -17.86 -5.96
CA ALA A 32 -13.25 -17.01 -5.64
C ALA A 32 -12.90 -15.53 -5.39
N GLU A 33 -11.67 -15.21 -4.94
CA GLU A 33 -11.22 -13.85 -4.64
C GLU A 33 -10.21 -13.29 -5.66
N MET A 34 -9.72 -14.13 -6.59
CA MET A 34 -8.73 -13.78 -7.62
C MET A 34 -9.12 -12.63 -8.56
N ASN A 35 -10.36 -12.14 -8.52
CA ASN A 35 -10.82 -11.02 -9.37
C ASN A 35 -10.68 -9.64 -8.71
N ALA A 36 -10.25 -9.56 -7.45
CA ALA A 36 -10.03 -8.28 -6.80
C ALA A 36 -8.66 -7.72 -7.20
N MET A 37 -8.60 -7.09 -8.38
CA MET A 37 -7.47 -6.26 -8.78
C MET A 37 -7.58 -4.92 -8.06
N PHE A 38 -6.61 -4.60 -7.22
CA PHE A 38 -6.59 -3.33 -6.51
C PHE A 38 -5.67 -2.36 -7.23
N THR A 39 -6.20 -1.21 -7.62
CA THR A 39 -5.42 -0.16 -8.25
C THR A 39 -5.04 0.85 -7.20
N LEU A 40 -3.74 1.06 -7.03
CA LEU A 40 -3.18 2.07 -6.17
C LEU A 40 -2.92 3.34 -6.98
N ASN A 41 -3.29 4.47 -6.38
CA ASN A 41 -2.89 5.79 -6.85
C ASN A 41 -1.38 6.00 -6.65
N GLU A 42 -0.85 7.15 -7.08
CA GLU A 42 0.57 7.47 -6.98
C GLU A 42 1.09 7.40 -5.53
N VAL A 43 0.35 7.95 -4.57
CA VAL A 43 0.72 7.92 -3.14
C VAL A 43 0.73 6.49 -2.60
N GLY A 44 -0.32 5.70 -2.84
CA GLY A 44 -0.39 4.31 -2.40
C GLY A 44 0.68 3.45 -3.05
N SER A 45 1.01 3.70 -4.31
CA SER A 45 2.11 3.02 -5.02
C SER A 45 3.46 3.33 -4.37
N PHE A 46 3.69 4.61 -4.04
CA PHE A 46 4.90 5.05 -3.34
C PHE A 46 5.02 4.43 -1.96
N VAL A 47 3.95 4.45 -1.16
CA VAL A 47 3.93 3.83 0.16
C VAL A 47 4.15 2.33 0.05
N TRP A 48 3.47 1.66 -0.89
CA TRP A 48 3.63 0.23 -1.12
C TRP A 48 5.07 -0.12 -1.43
N ASP A 49 5.75 0.63 -2.30
CA ASP A 49 7.14 0.38 -2.67
C ASP A 49 8.09 0.55 -1.47
N ASN A 50 7.91 1.63 -0.70
CA ASN A 50 8.74 1.98 0.46
C ASN A 50 8.44 1.16 1.73
N LEU A 51 7.26 0.54 1.82
CA LEU A 51 6.84 -0.28 2.96
C LEU A 51 7.69 -1.55 3.07
N ASN A 52 8.36 -1.69 4.21
CA ASN A 52 9.17 -2.83 4.62
C ASN A 52 8.99 -3.14 6.12
N GLU A 53 9.62 -4.21 6.61
CA GLU A 53 9.49 -4.65 8.02
C GLU A 53 10.07 -3.64 9.04
N GLU A 54 10.90 -2.69 8.61
CA GLU A 54 11.46 -1.63 9.47
C GLU A 54 10.72 -0.30 9.32
N SER A 55 9.79 -0.20 8.37
CA SER A 55 9.01 1.02 8.13
C SER A 55 8.12 1.37 9.31
N THR A 56 8.11 2.66 9.66
CA THR A 56 7.19 3.24 10.64
C THR A 56 6.25 4.24 9.97
N ARG A 57 5.13 4.55 10.64
CA ARG A 57 4.16 5.53 10.12
C ARG A 57 4.80 6.90 9.94
N GLU A 58 5.69 7.29 10.84
CA GLU A 58 6.42 8.55 10.79
C GLU A 58 7.37 8.60 9.58
N LEU A 59 8.14 7.54 9.33
CA LEU A 59 9.04 7.49 8.17
C LEU A 59 8.28 7.54 6.85
N LEU A 60 7.16 6.80 6.74
CA LEU A 60 6.36 6.78 5.53
C LEU A 60 5.64 8.11 5.31
N SER A 61 5.06 8.71 6.34
CA SER A 61 4.40 10.02 6.21
C SER A 61 5.39 11.13 5.88
N LEU A 62 6.59 11.10 6.44
CA LEU A 62 7.66 12.04 6.05
C LEU A 62 8.06 11.84 4.59
N ALA A 63 8.25 10.59 4.15
CA ALA A 63 8.59 10.29 2.77
C ALA A 63 7.50 10.74 1.78
N ILE A 64 6.22 10.60 2.14
CA ILE A 64 5.11 11.13 1.33
C ILE A 64 5.15 12.66 1.29
N ALA A 65 5.34 13.31 2.45
CA ALA A 65 5.40 14.77 2.51
C ALA A 65 6.54 15.34 1.66
N GLU A 66 7.70 14.69 1.65
CA GLU A 66 8.86 15.08 0.84
C GLU A 66 8.66 14.80 -0.66
N GLU A 67 8.15 13.62 -1.03
CA GLU A 67 7.95 13.24 -2.45
C GLU A 67 6.82 14.03 -3.12
N PHE A 68 5.73 14.26 -2.41
CA PHE A 68 4.53 14.91 -2.96
C PHE A 68 4.42 16.40 -2.60
N GLU A 69 5.42 16.98 -1.92
CA GLU A 69 5.45 18.37 -1.45
C GLU A 69 4.17 18.79 -0.70
N VAL A 70 3.64 17.89 0.13
CA VAL A 70 2.44 18.11 0.95
C VAL A 70 2.80 18.34 2.41
N ASP A 71 1.85 18.87 3.20
CA ASP A 71 2.05 19.00 4.64
C ASP A 71 1.96 17.66 5.38
N GLU A 72 2.54 17.60 6.58
CA GLU A 72 2.59 16.37 7.39
C GLU A 72 1.19 15.83 7.75
N ALA A 73 0.19 16.69 7.94
CA ALA A 73 -1.16 16.24 8.29
C ALA A 73 -1.85 15.59 7.08
N THR A 74 -1.68 16.17 5.89
CA THR A 74 -2.11 15.58 4.62
C THR A 74 -1.42 14.23 4.40
N ALA A 75 -0.09 14.19 4.45
CA ALA A 75 0.68 12.95 4.27
C ALA A 75 0.31 11.83 5.25
N LYS A 76 0.06 12.17 6.52
CA LYS A 76 -0.43 11.22 7.52
C LYS A 76 -1.81 10.69 7.19
N THR A 77 -2.71 11.56 6.72
CA THR A 77 -4.06 11.18 6.32
C THR A 77 -4.02 10.23 5.12
N ASP A 78 -3.26 10.57 4.08
CA ASP A 78 -3.08 9.71 2.91
C ASP A 78 -2.49 8.35 3.28
N LEU A 79 -1.49 8.34 4.17
CA LEU A 79 -0.91 7.10 4.68
C LEU A 79 -1.95 6.25 5.42
N GLU A 80 -2.74 6.84 6.33
CA GLU A 80 -3.75 6.09 7.08
C GLU A 80 -4.87 5.54 6.18
N GLU A 81 -5.33 6.33 5.20
CA GLU A 81 -6.29 5.89 4.19
C GLU A 81 -5.76 4.68 3.41
N PHE A 82 -4.51 4.76 2.92
CA PHE A 82 -3.87 3.65 2.22
C PHE A 82 -3.77 2.39 3.08
N LEU A 83 -3.33 2.53 4.33
CA LEU A 83 -3.20 1.40 5.25
C LEU A 83 -4.55 0.76 5.57
N LEU A 84 -5.61 1.57 5.72
CA LEU A 84 -6.97 1.10 5.91
C LEU A 84 -7.46 0.30 4.70
N GLN A 85 -7.27 0.81 3.49
CA GLN A 85 -7.66 0.14 2.24
C GLN A 85 -6.96 -1.21 2.07
N ILE A 86 -5.64 -1.26 2.29
CA ILE A 86 -4.88 -2.51 2.21
C ILE A 86 -5.29 -3.50 3.30
N GLN A 87 -5.55 -3.00 4.52
CA GLN A 87 -6.01 -3.85 5.61
C GLN A 87 -7.38 -4.45 5.31
N ASP A 88 -8.33 -3.67 4.78
CA ASP A 88 -9.65 -4.15 4.37
C ASP A 88 -9.52 -5.26 3.30
N MET A 89 -8.71 -5.00 2.27
CA MET A 89 -8.38 -5.98 1.24
C MET A 89 -7.81 -7.29 1.82
N MET A 90 -6.89 -7.21 2.80
CA MET A 90 -6.22 -8.39 3.34
C MET A 90 -7.05 -9.17 4.37
N ASN A 91 -8.10 -8.58 4.93
CA ASN A 91 -9.06 -9.25 5.82
C ASN A 91 -10.31 -9.77 5.09
N GLY A 92 -10.45 -9.42 3.81
CA GLY A 92 -11.49 -9.91 2.91
C GLY A 92 -11.42 -11.41 2.67
#